data_AF-A0A9R1CDH4-F1
#
_entry.id   AF-A0A9R1CDH4-F1
#
_cell.length_a   1.000
_cell.length_b   1.000
_cell.length_c   1.000
_cell.angle_alpha   90.00
_cell.angle_beta   90.00
_cell.angle_gamma   90.00
#
_symmetry.space_group_name_H-M   'P 1'
#
loop_
_entity.id
_entity.type
_entity.pdbx_description
1 polymer ?
#
loop_
_entity_poly.entity_id
_entity_poly.type
_entity_poly.pdbx_seq_one_letter_code
_entity_poly.pdbx_strand_id
1 'polypeptide(L)'
;MAPAYPANPLLLEEPLVRTSYELLRRSHRSAQRQVEKDFNAINSGLQAILKSMDKGPVTDEGRVEIVKKVDQVTERANVLKRKPSASRPTTLRARLDYLEQNFPGSTASFKKTKPKRESNEAAASRADKEDAVSNDMQVDEEDAIPLSPNDTDKSEPIPDSSTLDRYIVDYLIRKGRLNSATALATSQGIEALVDIKLFAELAKIENALVERHSCTEGLAWCGENRGTLKKTKNNLEFTLRLQEFIELCRKRDITTAIAYARKYLSGWASAHMPDFQKGMSLLAFGEKTGVAPYRKLYDQSRWEAVRDQFRETFLDLYAQPSQSLLALALSAGLASLRLPSCVQHVRPNKNASGDNKSVNPVVPLLPAVPPLHNLETTFFSPASSTHLTAPLGGVPSSPTTDLHAHPEAVTGNIDCPTCDENMRVLAAEVPMSHHVNSTIVCRISGQVMDSENEPLAFPNGYVYSSKALAEMAKNNFDVVTCPRTRESCAFGRLRKVYIS
;
A
#
# COMPACT_ATOMS: atom_id res chain seq x y z
N MET A 1 22.57 -15.67 20.46
CA MET A 1 21.19 -15.14 20.50
C MET A 1 21.19 -13.79 19.79
N ALA A 2 20.83 -13.76 18.51
CA ALA A 2 20.57 -12.49 17.82
C ALA A 2 19.23 -11.94 18.34
N PRO A 3 19.07 -10.62 18.50
CA PRO A 3 17.80 -10.04 18.92
C PRO A 3 16.76 -10.35 17.84
N ALA A 4 15.65 -10.98 18.24
CA ALA A 4 14.49 -11.13 17.40
C ALA A 4 14.03 -9.71 16.99
N TYR A 5 14.29 -9.32 15.74
CA TYR A 5 13.60 -8.19 15.15
C TYR A 5 12.10 -8.49 15.29
N PRO A 6 11.28 -7.57 15.83
CA PRO A 6 9.85 -7.74 15.75
C PRO A 6 9.51 -7.67 14.26
N ALA A 7 9.27 -8.82 13.63
CA ALA A 7 8.52 -8.88 12.39
C ALA A 7 7.26 -8.08 12.68
N ASN A 8 7.07 -6.94 12.01
CA ASN A 8 5.93 -6.08 12.23
C ASN A 8 4.88 -6.52 11.19
N PRO A 9 4.02 -7.52 11.49
CA PRO A 9 3.03 -8.03 10.52
C PRO A 9 2.09 -6.92 10.02
N LEU A 10 2.05 -5.81 10.75
CA LEU A 10 1.25 -4.62 10.47
C LEU A 10 1.78 -3.75 9.33
N LEU A 11 3.00 -3.98 8.81
CA LEU A 11 3.54 -3.16 7.72
C LEU A 11 2.67 -3.21 6.46
N LEU A 12 2.14 -4.41 6.13
CA LEU A 12 1.21 -4.58 5.00
C LEU A 12 -0.21 -4.09 5.33
N GLU A 13 -0.51 -3.87 6.61
CA GLU A 13 -1.81 -3.38 7.08
C GLU A 13 -1.86 -1.87 7.33
N GLU A 14 -0.72 -1.17 7.29
CA GLU A 14 -0.66 0.28 7.48
C GLU A 14 -1.63 1.06 6.56
N PRO A 15 -1.73 0.75 5.25
CA PRO A 15 -2.62 1.48 4.34
C PRO A 15 -4.11 1.37 4.73
N LEU A 16 -4.50 0.26 5.37
CA LEU A 16 -5.88 0.00 5.81
C LEU A 16 -6.33 1.08 6.81
N VAL A 17 -5.49 1.37 7.81
CA VAL A 17 -5.78 2.37 8.85
C VAL A 17 -5.52 3.78 8.35
N ARG A 18 -4.41 3.99 7.63
CA ARG A 18 -3.96 5.35 7.26
C ARG A 18 -4.92 6.05 6.31
N THR A 19 -5.46 5.34 5.32
CA THR A 19 -6.42 5.91 4.36
C THR A 19 -7.74 6.27 5.02
N SER A 20 -8.29 5.38 5.84
CA SER A 20 -9.53 5.64 6.58
C SER A 20 -9.38 6.77 7.61
N TYR A 21 -8.21 6.88 8.24
CA TYR A 21 -7.85 8.00 9.12
C TYR A 21 -7.77 9.34 8.37
N GLU A 22 -7.09 9.40 7.21
CA GLU A 22 -6.98 10.65 6.45
C GLU A 22 -8.34 11.12 5.90
N LEU A 23 -9.20 10.19 5.46
CA LEU A 23 -10.57 10.50 5.07
C LEU A 23 -11.38 11.07 6.25
N LEU A 24 -11.27 10.46 7.42
CA LEU A 24 -11.93 10.95 8.64
C LEU A 24 -11.40 12.33 9.04
N ARG A 25 -10.10 12.53 9.02
CA ARG A 25 -9.44 13.81 9.35
C ARG A 25 -9.87 14.94 8.41
N ARG A 26 -10.09 14.65 7.13
CA ARG A 26 -10.64 15.61 6.16
C ARG A 26 -12.08 15.97 6.45
N SER A 27 -12.92 14.95 6.66
CA SER A 27 -14.31 15.14 7.05
C SER A 27 -14.43 15.99 8.31
N HIS A 28 -13.62 15.68 9.33
CA HIS A 28 -13.57 16.43 10.58
C HIS A 28 -13.15 17.89 10.38
N ARG A 29 -12.08 18.15 9.61
CA ARG A 29 -11.65 19.54 9.32
C ARG A 29 -12.71 20.35 8.57
N SER A 30 -13.42 19.70 7.64
CA SER A 30 -14.51 20.34 6.90
C SER A 30 -15.70 20.64 7.81
N ALA A 31 -16.11 19.66 8.62
CA ALA A 31 -17.17 19.81 9.61
C ALA A 31 -16.84 20.90 10.63
N GLN A 32 -15.60 20.95 11.13
CA GLN A 32 -15.14 21.97 12.07
C GLN A 32 -15.24 23.38 11.45
N ARG A 33 -14.75 23.57 10.21
CA ARG A 33 -14.87 24.87 9.52
C ARG A 33 -16.31 25.29 9.32
N GLN A 34 -17.19 24.34 9.01
CA GLN A 34 -18.62 24.61 8.86
C GLN A 34 -19.25 25.02 10.20
N VAL A 35 -18.91 24.34 11.29
CA VAL A 35 -19.35 24.71 12.64
C VAL A 35 -18.83 26.08 13.05
N GLU A 36 -17.55 26.39 12.82
CA GLU A 36 -16.95 27.70 13.09
C GLU A 36 -17.64 28.81 12.27
N LYS A 37 -17.94 28.55 11.00
CA LYS A 37 -18.66 29.48 10.13
C LYS A 37 -20.09 29.73 10.62
N ASP A 38 -20.81 28.67 10.98
CA ASP A 38 -22.20 28.78 11.46
C ASP A 38 -22.24 29.45 12.84
N PHE A 39 -21.26 29.18 13.71
CA PHE A 39 -21.10 29.87 15.00
C PHE A 39 -20.83 31.37 14.84
N ASN A 40 -19.91 31.75 13.95
CA ASN A 40 -19.63 33.16 13.65
C ASN A 40 -20.84 33.86 13.02
N ALA A 41 -21.62 33.16 12.18
CA ALA A 41 -22.84 33.69 11.60
C ALA A 41 -23.94 33.91 12.66
N ILE A 42 -24.05 33.03 13.66
CA ILE A 42 -24.95 33.23 14.80
C ILE A 42 -24.49 34.39 15.66
N ASN A 43 -23.20 34.47 16.00
CA ASN A 43 -22.66 35.54 16.84
C ASN A 43 -22.86 36.92 16.20
N SER A 44 -22.59 37.04 14.89
CA SER A 44 -22.86 38.27 14.13
C SER A 44 -24.36 38.58 14.02
N GLY A 45 -25.21 37.56 13.85
CA GLY A 45 -26.67 37.72 13.88
C GLY A 45 -27.19 38.25 15.22
N LEU A 46 -26.71 37.69 16.34
CA LEU A 46 -27.05 38.15 17.69
C LEU A 46 -26.57 39.57 17.96
N GLN A 47 -25.36 39.94 17.56
CA GLN A 47 -24.88 41.31 17.68
C GLN A 47 -25.68 42.31 16.84
N ALA A 48 -26.15 41.90 15.65
CA ALA A 48 -27.02 42.73 14.82
C ALA A 48 -28.39 42.94 15.48
N ILE A 49 -28.94 41.92 16.14
CA ILE A 49 -30.19 42.00 16.91
C ILE A 49 -30.01 42.96 18.10
N LEU A 50 -28.94 42.80 18.90
CA LEU A 50 -28.62 43.69 20.02
C LEU A 50 -28.52 45.16 19.58
N LYS A 51 -27.78 45.43 18.50
CA LYS A 51 -27.66 46.79 17.94
C LYS A 51 -28.97 47.35 17.39
N SER A 52 -29.89 46.50 16.93
CA SER A 52 -31.21 46.95 16.47
C SER A 52 -32.17 47.24 17.63
N MET A 53 -31.97 46.59 18.79
CA MET A 53 -32.74 46.84 20.00
C MET A 53 -32.30 48.13 20.73
N ASP A 54 -31.02 48.52 20.63
CA ASP A 54 -30.50 49.78 21.21
C ASP A 54 -30.97 51.05 20.48
N LYS A 55 -31.54 50.94 19.28
CA LYS A 55 -31.97 52.10 18.46
C LYS A 55 -33.42 52.50 18.71
N GLY A 56 -33.71 53.09 19.88
CA GLY A 56 -34.92 53.90 20.11
C GLY A 56 -36.29 53.22 19.84
N PRO A 57 -37.41 53.96 19.80
CA PRO A 57 -38.75 53.36 19.79
C PRO A 57 -38.99 52.57 18.50
N VAL A 58 -39.15 51.26 18.66
CA VAL A 58 -39.31 50.28 17.58
C VAL A 58 -40.69 50.43 16.94
N THR A 59 -40.73 50.82 15.66
CA THR A 59 -41.95 50.78 14.82
C THR A 59 -42.44 49.33 14.66
N ASP A 60 -43.73 49.13 14.38
CA ASP A 60 -44.31 47.78 14.24
C ASP A 60 -43.63 46.96 13.12
N GLU A 61 -43.18 47.63 12.05
CA GLU A 61 -42.36 47.07 10.97
C GLU A 61 -40.97 46.63 11.45
N GLY A 62 -40.34 47.38 12.36
CA GLY A 62 -39.06 47.04 12.97
C GLY A 62 -39.14 45.81 13.88
N ARG A 63 -40.28 45.60 14.57
CA ARG A 63 -40.53 44.37 15.35
C ARG A 63 -40.59 43.15 14.45
N VAL A 64 -41.30 43.23 13.33
CA VAL A 64 -41.40 42.13 12.35
C VAL A 64 -40.02 41.78 11.79
N GLU A 65 -39.17 42.78 11.53
CA GLU A 65 -37.81 42.53 11.03
C GLU A 65 -36.88 41.90 12.09
N ILE A 66 -37.00 42.29 13.37
CA ILE A 66 -36.26 41.69 14.47
C ILE A 66 -36.68 40.22 14.67
N VAL A 67 -37.98 39.93 14.68
CA VAL A 67 -38.51 38.55 14.79
C VAL A 67 -37.95 37.68 13.65
N LYS A 68 -37.96 38.18 12.41
CA LYS A 68 -37.38 37.47 11.26
C LYS A 68 -35.88 37.17 11.42
N LYS A 69 -35.12 38.08 12.02
CA LYS A 69 -33.68 37.86 12.32
C LYS A 69 -33.48 36.84 13.43
N VAL A 70 -34.34 36.84 14.46
CA VAL A 70 -34.35 35.84 15.54
C VAL A 70 -34.68 34.45 14.98
N ASP A 71 -35.68 34.34 14.10
CA ASP A 71 -36.04 33.08 13.45
C ASP A 71 -34.89 32.51 12.61
N GLN A 72 -34.19 33.35 11.85
CA GLN A 72 -33.00 32.95 11.08
C GLN A 72 -31.86 32.45 11.98
N VAL A 73 -31.62 33.09 13.13
CA VAL A 73 -30.62 32.64 14.10
C VAL A 73 -31.05 31.32 14.76
N THR A 74 -32.33 31.19 15.09
CA THR A 74 -32.92 30.00 15.71
C THR A 74 -32.89 28.80 14.77
N GLU A 75 -33.19 28.98 13.49
CA GLU A 75 -33.09 27.93 12.47
C GLU A 75 -31.65 27.45 12.30
N ARG A 76 -30.67 28.36 12.24
CA ARG A 76 -29.24 28.00 12.17
C ARG A 76 -28.75 27.31 13.44
N ALA A 77 -29.19 27.74 14.62
CA ALA A 77 -28.89 27.09 15.89
C ALA A 77 -29.47 25.67 15.95
N ASN A 78 -30.68 25.47 15.43
CA ASN A 78 -31.31 24.15 15.32
C ASN A 78 -30.58 23.24 14.32
N VAL A 79 -30.05 23.77 13.22
CA VAL A 79 -29.20 23.03 12.27
C VAL A 79 -27.89 22.59 12.92
N LEU A 80 -27.26 23.44 13.74
CA LEU A 80 -26.08 23.09 14.54
C LEU A 80 -26.40 22.00 15.58
N LYS A 81 -27.54 22.12 16.28
CA LYS A 81 -27.97 21.16 17.32
C LYS A 81 -28.35 19.78 16.76
N ARG A 82 -28.87 19.71 15.53
CA ARG A 82 -29.21 18.43 14.86
C ARG A 82 -28.01 17.72 14.23
N LYS A 83 -26.84 18.36 14.16
CA LYS A 83 -25.64 17.83 13.49
C LYS A 83 -24.62 17.00 14.30
N PRO A 84 -24.70 16.79 15.64
CA PRO A 84 -23.70 15.96 16.33
C PRO A 84 -24.11 14.49 16.56
N SER A 85 -25.31 14.03 16.15
CA SER A 85 -25.81 12.69 16.53
C SER A 85 -25.64 11.57 15.48
N ALA A 86 -25.00 11.81 14.34
CA ALA A 86 -24.70 10.75 13.37
C ALA A 86 -23.24 10.30 13.44
N SER A 87 -22.80 9.79 14.59
CA SER A 87 -21.61 8.94 14.66
C SER A 87 -21.91 7.62 13.95
N ARG A 88 -21.94 7.63 12.62
CA ARG A 88 -21.83 6.39 11.84
C ARG A 88 -20.59 5.65 12.34
N PRO A 89 -20.63 4.32 12.59
CA PRO A 89 -19.42 3.57 12.83
C PRO A 89 -18.51 3.82 11.63
N THR A 90 -17.41 4.52 11.88
CA THR A 90 -16.48 4.91 10.83
C THR A 90 -15.93 3.64 10.22
N THR A 91 -15.67 3.62 8.91
CA THR A 91 -14.90 2.54 8.26
C THR A 91 -13.61 2.21 9.03
N LEU A 92 -13.04 3.22 9.68
CA LEU A 92 -11.93 3.09 10.63
C LEU A 92 -12.23 2.14 11.81
N ARG A 93 -13.43 2.16 12.41
CA ARG A 93 -13.79 1.23 13.50
C ARG A 93 -13.81 -0.21 13.02
N ALA A 94 -14.53 -0.50 11.93
CA ALA A 94 -14.56 -1.86 11.36
C ALA A 94 -13.16 -2.38 11.00
N ARG A 95 -12.27 -1.48 10.53
CA ARG A 95 -10.87 -1.79 10.23
C ARG A 95 -10.02 -2.03 11.48
N LEU A 96 -10.26 -1.28 12.56
CA LEU A 96 -9.60 -1.51 13.84
C LEU A 96 -10.07 -2.80 14.50
N ASP A 97 -11.38 -3.09 14.44
CA ASP A 97 -11.96 -4.33 14.95
C ASP A 97 -11.36 -5.55 14.21
N TYR A 98 -11.23 -5.46 12.89
CA TYR A 98 -10.53 -6.47 12.08
C TYR A 98 -9.07 -6.69 12.52
N LEU A 99 -8.33 -5.61 12.80
CA LEU A 99 -6.95 -5.72 13.27
C LEU A 99 -6.85 -6.29 14.68
N GLU A 100 -7.77 -5.96 15.58
CA GLU A 100 -7.82 -6.57 16.92
C GLU A 100 -8.14 -8.06 16.88
N GLN A 101 -9.02 -8.48 15.95
CA GLN A 101 -9.37 -9.89 15.77
C GLN A 101 -8.22 -10.72 15.16
N ASN A 102 -7.56 -10.22 14.12
CA ASN A 102 -6.51 -10.96 13.41
C ASN A 102 -5.10 -10.78 14.00
N PHE A 103 -4.85 -9.68 14.70
CA PHE A 103 -3.57 -9.36 15.32
C PHE A 103 -3.77 -8.88 16.78
N PRO A 104 -4.15 -9.80 17.70
CA PRO A 104 -4.44 -9.45 19.09
C PRO A 104 -3.22 -8.77 19.76
N GLY A 105 -3.46 -7.61 20.37
CA GLY A 105 -2.41 -6.78 20.98
C GLY A 105 -1.86 -5.66 20.08
N SER A 106 -2.20 -5.63 18.79
CA SER A 106 -1.78 -4.58 17.84
C SER A 106 -2.22 -3.16 18.24
N THR A 107 -3.37 -3.01 18.90
CA THR A 107 -3.96 -1.71 19.27
C THR A 107 -3.74 -1.35 20.74
N ALA A 108 -3.19 -2.28 21.55
CA ALA A 108 -3.11 -2.15 23.01
C ALA A 108 -2.28 -0.93 23.46
N SER A 109 -1.34 -0.46 22.63
CA SER A 109 -0.53 0.72 22.93
C SER A 109 -1.32 2.04 22.95
N PHE A 110 -2.51 2.10 22.35
CA PHE A 110 -3.34 3.32 22.31
C PHE A 110 -4.30 3.48 23.50
N LYS A 111 -4.58 2.43 24.28
CA LYS A 111 -5.51 2.51 25.43
C LYS A 111 -4.90 3.19 26.67
N LYS A 112 -3.61 3.53 26.67
CA LYS A 112 -2.91 4.11 27.85
C LYS A 112 -2.90 5.64 27.95
N THR A 113 -3.42 6.39 26.99
CA THR A 113 -3.43 7.87 27.06
C THR A 113 -4.83 8.42 27.36
N LYS A 114 -5.20 8.41 28.64
CA LYS A 114 -6.19 9.38 29.16
C LYS A 114 -5.58 10.79 29.03
N PRO A 115 -6.30 11.80 28.51
CA PRO A 115 -5.76 13.15 28.41
C PRO A 115 -5.60 13.74 29.82
N LYS A 116 -4.35 14.03 30.19
CA LYS A 116 -4.02 14.82 31.38
C LYS A 116 -4.49 16.25 31.09
N ARG A 117 -5.55 16.72 31.76
CA ARG A 117 -5.90 18.15 31.79
C ARG A 117 -4.78 18.86 32.54
N GLU A 118 -3.86 19.48 31.81
CA GLU A 118 -2.91 20.43 32.37
C GLU A 118 -3.63 21.78 32.53
N SER A 119 -4.01 22.09 33.77
CA SER A 119 -4.35 23.44 34.20
C SER A 119 -3.05 24.22 34.36
N ASN A 120 -2.82 25.19 33.48
CA ASN A 120 -1.86 26.26 33.70
C ASN A 120 -2.39 27.19 34.79
N GLU A 121 -1.79 27.20 35.98
CA GLU A 121 -1.83 28.35 36.87
C GLU A 121 -0.42 28.69 37.37
N ALA A 122 -0.11 29.98 37.21
CA ALA A 122 1.16 30.60 37.52
C ALA A 122 1.39 30.68 39.03
N ALA A 123 2.66 30.58 39.42
CA ALA A 123 3.12 30.73 40.78
C ALA A 123 2.83 32.14 41.35
N ALA A 124 2.24 32.19 42.54
CA ALA A 124 2.43 33.27 43.51
C ALA A 124 2.25 32.75 44.94
N SER A 125 3.40 32.56 45.61
CA SER A 125 3.71 32.81 47.03
C SER A 125 2.76 32.41 48.17
N ARG A 126 3.31 31.51 49.02
CA ARG A 126 3.52 31.61 50.49
C ARG A 126 2.31 31.78 51.45
N ALA A 127 2.16 30.73 52.26
CA ALA A 127 2.13 30.68 53.73
C ALA A 127 1.03 31.42 54.50
N ASP A 128 0.16 30.65 55.15
CA ASP A 128 -0.04 30.55 56.62
C ASP A 128 -1.31 29.71 56.86
N LYS A 129 -1.21 28.50 57.46
CA LYS A 129 -1.30 28.16 58.89
C LYS A 129 -2.75 27.92 59.37
N GLU A 130 -2.89 26.78 60.05
CA GLU A 130 -3.84 26.43 61.12
C GLU A 130 -5.25 25.91 60.76
N ASP A 131 -5.39 24.61 61.04
CA ASP A 131 -6.37 23.95 61.92
C ASP A 131 -7.88 24.01 61.65
N ALA A 132 -8.41 22.78 61.47
CA ALA A 132 -9.66 22.24 61.99
C ALA A 132 -10.98 22.97 61.68
N VAL A 133 -11.90 22.25 61.03
CA VAL A 133 -13.11 21.69 61.66
C VAL A 133 -13.92 20.96 60.59
N SER A 134 -14.39 19.78 60.98
CA SER A 134 -15.37 18.91 60.33
C SER A 134 -16.58 19.63 59.74
N ASN A 135 -17.05 19.16 58.58
CA ASN A 135 -18.47 18.89 58.42
C ASN A 135 -18.73 17.80 57.38
N ASP A 136 -19.46 16.79 57.86
CA ASP A 136 -20.16 15.76 57.11
C ASP A 136 -21.12 16.35 56.06
N MET A 137 -21.29 15.65 54.95
CA MET A 137 -22.60 15.12 54.53
C MET A 137 -22.48 14.31 53.24
N GLN A 138 -22.65 12.99 53.39
CA GLN A 138 -23.03 12.06 52.33
C GLN A 138 -24.36 12.45 51.68
N VAL A 139 -24.47 12.15 50.37
CA VAL A 139 -25.73 11.71 49.74
C VAL A 139 -25.38 10.62 48.71
N ASP A 140 -25.53 9.38 49.19
CA ASP A 140 -26.06 8.15 48.56
C ASP A 140 -25.91 7.90 47.05
N GLU A 141 -25.16 6.85 46.75
CA GLU A 141 -25.09 6.14 45.47
C GLU A 141 -25.86 4.81 45.63
N GLU A 142 -27.16 4.80 45.31
CA GLU A 142 -27.93 3.58 45.08
C GLU A 142 -28.80 3.76 43.82
N ASP A 143 -28.37 3.13 42.72
CA ASP A 143 -29.22 2.40 41.76
C ASP A 143 -28.36 1.93 40.57
N ALA A 144 -27.53 0.92 40.81
CA ALA A 144 -26.95 0.11 39.75
C ALA A 144 -27.66 -1.24 39.70
N ILE A 145 -28.60 -1.39 38.76
CA ILE A 145 -29.22 -2.67 38.43
C ILE A 145 -28.16 -3.55 37.72
N PRO A 146 -27.82 -4.75 38.23
CA PRO A 146 -26.85 -5.62 37.58
C PRO A 146 -27.54 -6.47 36.51
N LEU A 147 -27.13 -6.34 35.24
CA LEU A 147 -27.49 -7.28 34.19
C LEU A 147 -26.44 -8.39 34.07
N SER A 148 -26.93 -9.63 34.08
CA SER A 148 -26.20 -10.89 34.19
C SER A 148 -25.34 -11.23 32.96
N PRO A 149 -24.33 -12.13 33.12
CA PRO A 149 -23.47 -12.60 32.05
C PRO A 149 -24.08 -13.83 31.38
N ASN A 150 -24.49 -13.72 30.12
CA ASN A 150 -24.35 -14.77 29.10
C ASN A 150 -25.01 -14.32 27.80
N ASP A 151 -24.18 -14.09 26.79
CA ASP A 151 -24.40 -14.50 25.39
C ASP A 151 -23.03 -14.37 24.71
N THR A 152 -22.16 -15.33 25.00
CA THR A 152 -20.98 -15.57 24.15
C THR A 152 -21.46 -16.29 22.91
N ASP A 153 -21.96 -15.51 21.95
CA ASP A 153 -22.08 -15.98 20.59
C ASP A 153 -20.65 -16.28 20.12
N LYS A 154 -20.35 -17.57 19.95
CA LYS A 154 -19.07 -18.06 19.43
C LYS A 154 -18.98 -17.62 17.97
N SER A 155 -18.52 -16.40 17.73
CA SER A 155 -18.01 -16.04 16.41
C SER A 155 -16.77 -16.88 16.17
N GLU A 156 -16.87 -17.79 15.20
CA GLU A 156 -15.75 -18.56 14.70
C GLU A 156 -14.61 -17.62 14.29
N PRO A 157 -13.33 -18.03 14.46
CA PRO A 157 -12.20 -17.24 13.97
C PRO A 157 -12.37 -17.02 12.46
N ILE A 158 -12.41 -15.77 12.02
CA ILE A 158 -12.45 -15.43 10.58
C ILE A 158 -11.20 -16.04 9.94
N PRO A 159 -11.32 -16.89 8.90
CA PRO A 159 -10.19 -17.64 8.38
C PRO A 159 -9.22 -16.72 7.63
N ASP A 160 -7.94 -17.10 7.59
CA ASP A 160 -6.84 -16.47 6.80
C ASP A 160 -7.22 -16.11 5.33
N SER A 161 -8.29 -16.71 4.80
CA SER A 161 -8.92 -16.38 3.50
C SER A 161 -9.28 -14.90 3.37
N SER A 162 -9.80 -14.24 4.40
CA SER A 162 -10.30 -12.86 4.26
C SER A 162 -9.19 -11.84 3.94
N THR A 163 -7.96 -12.11 4.39
CA THR A 163 -6.79 -11.28 4.09
C THR A 163 -6.41 -11.39 2.62
N LEU A 164 -6.37 -12.62 2.10
CA LEU A 164 -6.09 -12.87 0.69
C LEU A 164 -7.19 -12.29 -0.20
N ASP A 165 -8.45 -12.50 0.16
CA ASP A 165 -9.59 -11.95 -0.58
C ASP A 165 -9.50 -10.42 -0.66
N ARG A 166 -9.14 -9.75 0.44
CA ARG A 166 -8.88 -8.30 0.42
C ARG A 166 -7.74 -7.91 -0.52
N TYR A 167 -6.64 -8.65 -0.55
CA TYR A 167 -5.51 -8.39 -1.47
C TYR A 167 -5.91 -8.58 -2.92
N ILE A 168 -6.73 -9.60 -3.22
CA ILE A 168 -7.27 -9.84 -4.56
C ILE A 168 -8.20 -8.68 -4.95
N VAL A 169 -9.09 -8.25 -4.05
CA VAL A 169 -9.97 -7.11 -4.30
C VAL A 169 -9.17 -5.83 -4.55
N ASP A 170 -8.15 -5.53 -3.74
CA ASP A 170 -7.24 -4.38 -3.94
C ASP A 170 -6.57 -4.43 -5.33
N TYR A 171 -6.07 -5.60 -5.74
CA TYR A 171 -5.47 -5.80 -7.05
C TYR A 171 -6.47 -5.56 -8.20
N LEU A 172 -7.66 -6.16 -8.12
CA LEU A 172 -8.70 -6.04 -9.15
C LEU A 172 -9.13 -4.60 -9.35
N ILE A 173 -9.33 -3.87 -8.25
CA ILE A 173 -9.71 -2.46 -8.27
C ILE A 173 -8.63 -1.61 -8.93
N ARG A 174 -7.35 -1.81 -8.58
CA ARG A 174 -6.22 -1.09 -9.18
C ARG A 174 -6.04 -1.36 -10.66
N LYS A 175 -6.47 -2.53 -11.15
CA LYS A 175 -6.48 -2.90 -12.57
C LYS A 175 -7.75 -2.46 -13.30
N GLY A 176 -8.66 -1.73 -12.66
CA GLY A 176 -9.90 -1.23 -13.25
C GLY A 176 -11.05 -2.24 -13.33
N ARG A 177 -10.91 -3.43 -12.73
CA ARG A 177 -11.95 -4.48 -12.71
C ARG A 177 -12.92 -4.27 -11.54
N LEU A 178 -13.60 -3.12 -11.51
CA LEU A 178 -14.46 -2.71 -10.40
C LEU A 178 -15.64 -3.68 -10.16
N ASN A 179 -16.30 -4.16 -11.21
CA ASN A 179 -17.45 -5.06 -11.07
C ASN A 179 -17.07 -6.38 -10.37
N SER A 180 -15.96 -6.99 -10.78
CA SER A 180 -15.44 -8.23 -10.19
C SER A 180 -15.03 -8.01 -8.73
N ALA A 181 -14.38 -6.87 -8.45
CA ALA A 181 -13.99 -6.50 -7.10
C ALA A 181 -15.20 -6.29 -6.17
N THR A 182 -16.24 -5.60 -6.64
CA THR A 182 -17.48 -5.40 -5.87
C THR A 182 -18.19 -6.73 -5.61
N ALA A 183 -18.31 -7.59 -6.63
CA ALA A 183 -18.93 -8.90 -6.47
C ALA A 183 -18.20 -9.76 -5.41
N LEU A 184 -16.86 -9.79 -5.45
CA LEU A 184 -16.06 -10.52 -4.46
C LEU A 184 -16.22 -9.92 -3.06
N ALA A 185 -16.17 -8.59 -2.94
CA ALA A 185 -16.31 -7.91 -1.66
C ALA A 185 -17.67 -8.14 -0.99
N THR A 186 -18.76 -8.12 -1.77
CA THR A 186 -20.11 -8.40 -1.26
C THR A 186 -20.27 -9.87 -0.87
N SER A 187 -19.73 -10.80 -1.67
CA SER A 187 -19.82 -12.24 -1.38
C SER A 187 -19.13 -12.65 -0.07
N GLN A 188 -18.02 -11.97 0.27
CA GLN A 188 -17.23 -12.24 1.47
C GLN A 188 -17.53 -11.28 2.63
N GLY A 189 -18.42 -10.31 2.45
CA GLY A 189 -18.76 -9.32 3.48
C GLY A 189 -17.62 -8.35 3.86
N ILE A 190 -16.60 -8.17 3.00
CA ILE A 190 -15.40 -7.37 3.27
C ILE A 190 -15.48 -5.92 2.76
N GLU A 191 -16.68 -5.43 2.42
CA GLU A 191 -16.88 -4.09 1.83
C GLU A 191 -16.32 -2.94 2.68
N ALA A 192 -16.33 -3.07 4.02
CA ALA A 192 -15.80 -2.04 4.92
C ALA A 192 -14.25 -1.99 4.95
N LEU A 193 -13.59 -3.08 4.56
CA LEU A 193 -12.13 -3.24 4.59
C LEU A 193 -11.45 -2.77 3.30
N VAL A 194 -12.23 -2.51 2.25
CA VAL A 194 -11.74 -2.16 0.91
C VAL A 194 -12.19 -0.76 0.51
N ASP A 195 -11.30 -0.01 -0.15
CA ASP A 195 -11.54 1.36 -0.61
C ASP A 195 -12.18 1.44 -2.01
N ILE A 196 -13.25 0.68 -2.29
CA ILE A 196 -13.91 0.61 -3.61
C ILE A 196 -14.31 2.00 -4.14
N LYS A 197 -14.94 2.82 -3.29
CA LYS A 197 -15.43 4.16 -3.68
C LYS A 197 -14.29 5.11 -4.04
N LEU A 198 -13.17 5.01 -3.34
CA LEU A 198 -11.99 5.84 -3.56
C LEU A 198 -11.38 5.55 -4.93
N PHE A 199 -11.17 4.28 -5.25
CA PHE A 199 -10.61 3.88 -6.53
C PHE A 199 -11.60 4.01 -7.70
N ALA A 200 -12.91 3.97 -7.45
CA ALA A 200 -13.90 4.30 -8.46
C ALA A 200 -13.79 5.77 -8.91
N GLU A 201 -13.47 6.69 -7.98
CA GLU A 201 -13.16 8.09 -8.31
C GLU A 201 -11.88 8.19 -9.14
N LEU A 202 -10.82 7.48 -8.75
CA LEU A 202 -9.57 7.41 -9.53
C LEU A 202 -9.84 6.91 -10.96
N ALA A 203 -10.51 5.76 -11.11
CA ALA A 203 -10.81 5.17 -12.41
C ALA A 203 -11.67 6.11 -13.29
N LYS A 204 -12.63 6.83 -12.68
CA LYS A 204 -13.43 7.84 -13.39
C LYS A 204 -12.53 8.95 -13.98
N ILE A 205 -11.56 9.43 -13.21
CA ILE A 205 -10.65 10.50 -13.66
C ILE A 205 -9.65 9.95 -14.69
N GLU A 206 -9.09 8.75 -14.47
CA GLU A 206 -8.18 8.11 -15.43
C GLU A 206 -8.85 7.90 -16.80
N ASN A 207 -10.10 7.40 -16.82
CA ASN A 207 -10.86 7.24 -18.05
C ASN A 207 -11.20 8.59 -18.70
N ALA A 208 -11.50 9.63 -17.92
CA ALA A 208 -11.73 10.97 -18.45
C ALA A 208 -10.47 11.55 -19.11
N LEU A 209 -9.29 11.33 -18.53
CA LEU A 209 -8.02 11.78 -19.08
C LEU A 209 -7.65 11.01 -20.36
N VAL A 210 -7.72 9.68 -20.36
CA VAL A 210 -7.22 8.86 -21.48
C VAL A 210 -8.24 8.68 -22.59
N GLU A 211 -9.52 8.43 -22.30
CA GLU A 211 -10.52 8.15 -23.32
C GLU A 211 -11.19 9.43 -23.84
N ARG A 212 -11.50 10.36 -22.93
CA ARG A 212 -12.25 11.58 -23.26
C ARG A 212 -11.36 12.79 -23.52
N HIS A 213 -10.06 12.69 -23.22
CA HIS A 213 -9.11 13.82 -23.28
C HIS A 213 -9.62 15.05 -22.52
N SER A 214 -10.23 14.81 -21.35
CA SER A 214 -10.81 15.83 -20.48
C SER A 214 -10.03 15.97 -19.19
N CYS A 215 -9.61 17.19 -18.87
CA CYS A 215 -8.98 17.51 -17.58
C CYS A 215 -9.97 18.02 -16.53
N THR A 216 -11.26 18.14 -16.85
CA THR A 216 -12.22 18.83 -15.97
C THR A 216 -12.39 18.13 -14.63
N GLU A 217 -12.47 16.80 -14.64
CA GLU A 217 -12.62 15.97 -13.46
C GLU A 217 -11.36 15.99 -12.59
N GLY A 218 -10.17 15.91 -13.20
CA GLY A 218 -8.89 16.01 -12.50
C GLY A 218 -8.68 17.38 -11.85
N LEU A 219 -9.09 18.46 -12.53
CA LEU A 219 -9.01 19.82 -11.99
C LEU A 219 -10.00 20.08 -10.86
N ALA A 220 -11.20 19.50 -10.93
CA ALA A 220 -12.16 19.53 -9.82
C ALA A 220 -11.54 18.86 -8.58
N TRP A 221 -10.93 17.68 -8.76
CA TRP A 221 -10.21 16.98 -7.70
C TRP A 221 -9.03 17.81 -7.14
N CYS A 222 -8.26 18.49 -7.99
CA CYS A 222 -7.22 19.41 -7.52
C CYS A 222 -7.78 20.57 -6.69
N GLY A 223 -8.97 21.08 -7.05
CA GLY A 223 -9.66 22.13 -6.32
C GLY A 223 -10.05 21.70 -4.90
N GLU A 224 -10.61 20.50 -4.77
CA GLU A 224 -10.98 19.91 -3.48
C GLU A 224 -9.77 19.64 -2.58
N ASN A 225 -8.66 19.21 -3.19
CA ASN A 225 -7.42 18.85 -2.50
C ASN A 225 -6.36 19.96 -2.48
N ARG A 226 -6.72 21.20 -2.82
CA ARG A 226 -5.76 22.31 -3.00
C ARG A 226 -4.90 22.58 -1.76
N GLY A 227 -5.46 22.40 -0.57
CA GLY A 227 -4.77 22.64 0.69
C GLY A 227 -3.64 21.65 0.98
N THR A 228 -3.78 20.39 0.57
CA THR A 228 -2.74 19.35 0.72
C THR A 228 -1.72 19.46 -0.41
N LEU A 229 -2.17 19.66 -1.65
CA LEU A 229 -1.31 19.80 -2.83
C LEU A 229 -0.32 20.98 -2.71
N LYS A 230 -0.75 22.10 -2.11
CA LYS A 230 0.15 23.24 -1.83
C LYS A 230 1.23 22.92 -0.80
N LYS A 231 0.95 22.06 0.18
CA LYS A 231 1.93 21.66 1.21
C LYS A 231 2.97 20.71 0.64
N THR A 232 2.55 19.78 -0.22
CA THR A 232 3.43 18.85 -0.92
C THR A 232 4.13 19.47 -2.12
N LYS A 233 3.87 20.76 -2.43
CA LYS A 233 4.39 21.49 -3.59
C LYS A 233 4.23 20.70 -4.90
N ASN A 234 3.07 20.06 -5.06
CA ASN A 234 2.80 19.21 -6.20
C ASN A 234 2.41 20.04 -7.44
N ASN A 235 2.93 19.67 -8.61
CA ASN A 235 2.75 20.39 -9.88
C ASN A 235 1.63 19.80 -10.77
N LEU A 236 0.81 18.90 -10.25
CA LEU A 236 -0.29 18.28 -10.99
C LEU A 236 -1.26 19.32 -11.58
N GLU A 237 -1.67 20.32 -10.79
CA GLU A 237 -2.61 21.36 -11.24
C GLU A 237 -2.04 22.10 -12.46
N PHE A 238 -0.75 22.45 -12.42
CA PHE A 238 -0.07 23.08 -13.56
C PHE A 238 -0.05 22.15 -14.78
N THR A 239 0.26 20.87 -14.59
CA THR A 239 0.35 19.89 -15.69
C THR A 239 -0.99 19.71 -16.39
N LEU A 240 -2.09 19.59 -15.64
CA LEU A 240 -3.45 19.51 -16.19
C LEU A 240 -3.85 20.78 -16.95
N ARG A 241 -3.58 21.96 -16.37
CA ARG A 241 -3.84 23.25 -17.03
C ARG A 241 -3.03 23.43 -18.32
N LEU A 242 -1.77 22.97 -18.31
CA LEU A 242 -0.92 22.98 -19.49
C LEU A 242 -1.45 22.00 -20.55
N GLN A 243 -1.98 20.84 -20.16
CA GLN A 243 -2.61 19.91 -21.10
C GLN A 243 -3.85 20.51 -21.77
N GLU A 244 -4.76 21.14 -21.01
CA GLU A 244 -5.91 21.87 -21.61
C GLU A 244 -5.44 22.95 -22.60
N PHE A 245 -4.38 23.68 -22.24
CA PHE A 245 -3.80 24.70 -23.13
C PHE A 245 -3.19 24.11 -24.41
N ILE A 246 -2.52 22.96 -24.34
CA ILE A 246 -1.99 22.25 -25.52
C ILE A 246 -3.14 21.85 -26.46
N GLU A 247 -4.25 21.34 -25.93
CA GLU A 247 -5.41 20.99 -26.76
C GLU A 247 -6.09 22.21 -27.40
N LEU A 248 -6.12 23.37 -26.70
CA LEU A 248 -6.55 24.64 -27.32
C LEU A 248 -5.61 25.05 -28.47
N CYS A 249 -4.30 24.89 -28.28
CA CYS A 249 -3.31 25.15 -29.32
C CYS A 249 -3.46 24.18 -30.51
N ARG A 250 -3.81 22.91 -30.26
CA ARG A 250 -4.08 21.91 -31.31
C ARG A 250 -5.28 22.31 -32.18
N LYS A 251 -6.34 22.86 -31.57
CA LYS A 251 -7.52 23.37 -32.28
C LYS A 251 -7.29 24.65 -33.09
N ARG A 252 -6.11 25.28 -32.96
CA ARG A 252 -5.73 26.55 -33.60
C ARG A 252 -6.60 27.75 -33.22
N ASP A 253 -7.28 27.70 -32.08
CA ASP A 253 -7.95 28.87 -31.49
C ASP A 253 -6.97 29.64 -30.60
N ILE A 254 -6.17 30.49 -31.25
CA ILE A 254 -5.10 31.26 -30.60
C ILE A 254 -5.67 32.25 -29.59
N THR A 255 -6.83 32.84 -29.90
CA THR A 255 -7.48 33.85 -29.06
C THR A 255 -7.91 33.28 -27.71
N THR A 256 -8.60 32.15 -27.69
CA THR A 256 -9.03 31.53 -26.43
C THR A 256 -7.85 30.92 -25.68
N ALA A 257 -6.86 30.37 -26.38
CA ALA A 257 -5.63 29.86 -25.77
C ALA A 257 -4.87 30.96 -25.01
N ILE A 258 -4.67 32.14 -25.60
CA ILE A 258 -3.99 33.27 -24.92
C ILE A 258 -4.81 33.74 -23.70
N ALA A 259 -6.12 33.86 -23.83
CA ALA A 259 -7.00 34.24 -22.72
C ALA A 259 -6.92 33.22 -21.57
N TYR A 260 -6.91 31.93 -21.90
CA TYR A 260 -6.76 30.83 -20.95
C TYR A 260 -5.41 30.89 -20.22
N ALA A 261 -4.31 31.04 -20.96
CA ALA A 261 -2.97 31.11 -20.39
C ALA A 261 -2.81 32.29 -19.41
N ARG A 262 -3.34 33.46 -19.77
CA ARG A 262 -3.34 34.64 -18.89
C ARG A 262 -4.12 34.39 -17.60
N LYS A 263 -5.23 33.66 -17.67
CA LYS A 263 -6.11 33.40 -16.53
C LYS A 263 -5.57 32.32 -15.58
N TYR A 264 -5.05 31.21 -16.11
CA TYR A 264 -4.74 30.03 -15.30
C TYR A 264 -3.24 29.70 -15.19
N LEU A 265 -2.42 30.07 -16.18
CA LEU A 265 -1.00 29.71 -16.22
C LEU A 265 -0.07 30.83 -15.74
N SER A 266 -0.50 32.09 -15.80
CA SER A 266 0.30 33.27 -15.41
C SER A 266 0.86 33.20 -13.97
N GLY A 267 0.05 32.72 -13.03
CA GLY A 267 0.45 32.55 -11.63
C GLY A 267 1.53 31.48 -11.39
N TRP A 268 1.76 30.59 -12.36
CA TRP A 268 2.75 29.52 -12.30
C TRP A 268 4.05 29.83 -13.04
N ALA A 269 4.10 30.99 -13.73
CA ALA A 269 5.24 31.36 -14.57
C ALA A 269 6.56 31.45 -13.79
N SER A 270 6.53 31.92 -12.53
CA SER A 270 7.74 32.01 -11.70
C SER A 270 8.33 30.65 -11.31
N ALA A 271 7.50 29.61 -11.20
CA ALA A 271 7.92 28.26 -10.81
C ALA A 271 8.24 27.36 -12.02
N HIS A 272 7.50 27.51 -13.12
CA HIS A 272 7.51 26.59 -14.27
C HIS A 272 7.81 27.30 -15.60
N MET A 273 8.63 28.36 -15.57
CA MET A 273 8.94 29.17 -16.75
C MET A 273 9.40 28.37 -17.98
N PRO A 274 10.28 27.35 -17.87
CA PRO A 274 10.74 26.61 -19.04
C PRO A 274 9.62 25.85 -19.76
N ASP A 275 8.74 25.20 -19.01
CA ASP A 275 7.62 24.45 -19.58
C ASP A 275 6.51 25.38 -20.05
N PHE A 276 6.32 26.52 -19.39
CA PHE A 276 5.44 27.57 -19.86
C PHE A 276 5.89 28.17 -21.19
N GLN A 277 7.19 28.46 -21.36
CA GLN A 277 7.75 28.96 -22.63
C GLN A 277 7.60 27.94 -23.76
N LYS A 278 7.90 26.67 -23.48
CA LYS A 278 7.69 25.57 -24.44
C LYS A 278 6.21 25.44 -24.84
N GLY A 279 5.30 25.52 -23.86
CA GLY A 279 3.86 25.56 -24.13
C GLY A 279 3.50 26.75 -25.03
N MET A 280 3.93 27.95 -24.67
CA MET A 280 3.59 29.19 -25.40
C MET A 280 4.07 29.15 -26.86
N SER A 281 5.22 28.51 -27.14
CA SER A 281 5.70 28.36 -28.51
C SER A 281 4.81 27.48 -29.40
N LEU A 282 3.92 26.65 -28.83
CA LEU A 282 2.91 25.88 -29.58
C LEU A 282 1.83 26.77 -30.23
N LEU A 283 1.74 28.05 -29.84
CA LEU A 283 0.89 29.00 -30.57
C LEU A 283 1.42 29.25 -32.00
N ALA A 284 2.75 29.25 -32.19
CA ALA A 284 3.37 29.38 -33.50
C ALA A 284 3.49 28.02 -34.20
N PHE A 285 3.86 27.00 -33.45
CA PHE A 285 4.17 25.65 -33.95
C PHE A 285 2.97 24.70 -33.76
N GLY A 286 2.36 24.21 -34.85
CA GLY A 286 1.22 23.29 -34.75
C GLY A 286 1.56 21.81 -34.65
N GLU A 287 0.54 20.97 -34.72
CA GLU A 287 0.72 19.51 -34.62
C GLU A 287 1.68 18.93 -35.67
N LYS A 288 1.66 19.47 -36.91
CA LYS A 288 2.52 19.02 -38.03
C LYS A 288 3.95 19.58 -38.00
N THR A 289 4.44 20.05 -36.86
CA THR A 289 5.79 20.61 -36.78
C THR A 289 6.88 19.57 -36.99
N GLY A 290 7.90 19.92 -37.79
CA GLY A 290 9.12 19.11 -37.93
C GLY A 290 10.07 19.19 -36.73
N VAL A 291 9.79 20.04 -35.74
CA VAL A 291 10.64 20.27 -34.57
C VAL A 291 10.28 19.27 -33.46
N ALA A 292 11.18 18.32 -33.18
CA ALA A 292 10.92 17.18 -32.30
C ALA A 292 10.44 17.55 -30.87
N PRO A 293 11.00 18.57 -30.17
CA PRO A 293 10.52 18.98 -28.85
C PRO A 293 9.05 19.39 -28.79
N TYR A 294 8.53 20.06 -29.82
CA TYR A 294 7.14 20.52 -29.88
C TYR A 294 6.20 19.42 -30.36
N ARG A 295 6.67 18.58 -31.28
CA ARG A 295 5.95 17.38 -31.71
C ARG A 295 5.67 16.45 -30.53
N LYS A 296 6.64 16.27 -29.62
CA LYS A 296 6.47 15.45 -28.41
C LYS A 296 5.39 16.00 -27.47
N LEU A 297 5.15 17.31 -27.44
CA LEU A 297 4.09 17.90 -26.61
C LEU A 297 2.70 17.59 -27.15
N TYR A 298 2.56 17.40 -28.46
CA TYR A 298 1.33 16.95 -29.11
C TYR A 298 1.20 15.42 -29.18
N ASP A 299 2.11 14.66 -28.60
CA ASP A 299 2.03 13.21 -28.67
C ASP A 299 0.91 12.68 -27.76
N GLN A 300 0.21 11.65 -28.22
CA GLN A 300 -0.92 11.06 -27.52
C GLN A 300 -0.46 10.35 -26.23
N SER A 301 0.78 9.84 -26.21
CA SER A 301 1.45 9.27 -25.04
C SER A 301 1.52 10.23 -23.84
N ARG A 302 1.42 11.54 -24.08
CA ARG A 302 1.40 12.55 -23.00
C ARG A 302 0.20 12.38 -22.08
N TRP A 303 -0.97 11.96 -22.60
CA TRP A 303 -2.15 11.72 -21.77
C TRP A 303 -1.94 10.57 -20.78
N GLU A 304 -1.18 9.54 -21.18
CA GLU A 304 -0.78 8.45 -20.28
C GLU A 304 0.16 8.96 -19.19
N ALA A 305 1.14 9.80 -19.53
CA ALA A 305 2.03 10.41 -18.54
C ALA A 305 1.28 11.32 -17.54
N VAL A 306 0.29 12.08 -18.01
CA VAL A 306 -0.57 12.92 -17.15
C VAL A 306 -1.44 12.06 -16.24
N ARG A 307 -1.99 10.94 -16.76
CA ARG A 307 -2.71 9.94 -15.96
C ARG A 307 -1.79 9.35 -14.88
N ASP A 308 -0.58 8.94 -15.24
CA ASP A 308 0.34 8.30 -14.30
C ASP A 308 0.78 9.26 -13.19
N GLN A 309 1.05 10.53 -13.55
CA GLN A 309 1.29 11.58 -12.57
C GLN A 309 0.06 11.78 -11.68
N PHE A 310 -1.15 11.87 -12.24
CA PHE A 310 -2.37 11.96 -11.43
C PHE A 310 -2.49 10.79 -10.45
N ARG A 311 -2.28 9.57 -10.93
CA ARG A 311 -2.36 8.34 -10.13
C ARG A 311 -1.35 8.35 -8.98
N GLU A 312 -0.09 8.68 -9.24
CA GLU A 312 0.94 8.78 -8.20
C GLU A 312 0.54 9.78 -7.12
N THR A 313 0.15 10.99 -7.53
CA THR A 313 -0.27 12.04 -6.59
C THR A 313 -1.54 11.69 -5.81
N PHE A 314 -2.45 10.94 -6.42
CA PHE A 314 -3.65 10.42 -5.77
C PHE A 314 -3.26 9.41 -4.69
N LEU A 315 -2.43 8.42 -5.04
CA LEU A 315 -1.99 7.38 -4.11
C LEU A 315 -1.21 7.96 -2.94
N ASP A 316 -0.28 8.87 -3.18
CA ASP A 316 0.48 9.58 -2.13
C ASP A 316 -0.44 10.32 -1.16
N LEU A 317 -1.43 11.01 -1.71
CA LEU A 317 -2.35 11.85 -0.94
C LEU A 317 -3.31 11.03 -0.05
N TYR A 318 -3.61 9.79 -0.44
CA TYR A 318 -4.39 8.83 0.36
C TYR A 318 -3.51 7.82 1.11
N ALA A 319 -2.19 7.97 1.04
CA ALA A 319 -1.20 7.07 1.64
C ALA A 319 -1.39 5.60 1.23
N GLN A 320 -1.69 5.39 -0.04
CA GLN A 320 -1.81 4.08 -0.65
C GLN A 320 -0.49 3.73 -1.36
N PRO A 321 0.00 2.48 -1.27
CA PRO A 321 1.19 2.07 -2.00
C PRO A 321 0.96 2.14 -3.51
N SER A 322 2.02 2.40 -4.27
CA SER A 322 1.99 2.38 -5.75
C SER A 322 1.69 0.98 -6.28
N GLN A 323 2.25 -0.04 -5.63
CA GLN A 323 2.01 -1.45 -5.91
C GLN A 323 0.79 -1.98 -5.12
N SER A 324 0.09 -2.97 -5.68
CA SER A 324 -0.98 -3.67 -4.97
C SER A 324 -0.44 -4.51 -3.83
N LEU A 325 -1.21 -4.65 -2.74
CA LEU A 325 -0.81 -5.47 -1.59
C LEU A 325 -0.54 -6.92 -1.96
N LEU A 326 -1.29 -7.47 -2.93
CA LEU A 326 -1.07 -8.81 -3.48
C LEU A 326 0.34 -8.98 -4.08
N ALA A 327 0.77 -8.00 -4.89
CA ALA A 327 2.08 -8.03 -5.53
C ALA A 327 3.22 -7.92 -4.49
N LEU A 328 3.06 -7.04 -3.49
CA LEU A 328 4.00 -6.90 -2.38
C LEU A 328 4.12 -8.22 -1.59
N ALA A 329 2.99 -8.80 -1.17
CA ALA A 329 2.95 -10.05 -0.42
C ALA A 329 3.53 -11.23 -1.24
N LEU A 330 3.20 -11.31 -2.52
CA LEU A 330 3.72 -12.33 -3.43
C LEU A 330 5.24 -12.18 -3.61
N SER A 331 5.72 -10.96 -3.84
CA SER A 331 7.17 -10.72 -4.01
C SER A 331 7.97 -11.07 -2.75
N ALA A 332 7.45 -10.72 -1.57
CA ALA A 332 8.06 -11.09 -0.29
C ALA A 332 8.04 -12.62 -0.07
N GLY A 333 6.94 -13.30 -0.40
CA GLY A 333 6.84 -14.75 -0.32
C GLY A 333 7.75 -15.47 -1.31
N LEU A 334 7.88 -14.98 -2.55
CA LEU A 334 8.80 -15.54 -3.53
C LEU A 334 10.25 -15.33 -3.12
N ALA A 335 10.60 -14.16 -2.58
CA ALA A 335 11.95 -13.87 -2.09
C ALA A 335 12.36 -14.76 -0.91
N SER A 336 11.42 -15.10 -0.02
CA SER A 336 11.69 -15.99 1.11
C SER A 336 11.89 -17.45 0.69
N LEU A 337 11.27 -17.86 -0.42
CA LEU A 337 11.33 -19.23 -0.95
C LEU A 337 12.42 -19.43 -2.03
N ARG A 338 12.93 -18.35 -2.63
CA ARG A 338 13.90 -18.41 -3.73
C ARG A 338 15.30 -18.65 -3.18
N LEU A 339 15.81 -19.87 -3.35
CA LEU A 339 17.17 -20.23 -2.96
C LEU A 339 18.19 -20.02 -4.09
N PRO A 340 19.49 -19.93 -3.79
CA PRO A 340 20.54 -19.98 -4.81
C PRO A 340 20.48 -21.21 -5.71
N SER A 341 20.00 -22.35 -5.19
CA SER A 341 19.79 -23.59 -5.94
C SER A 341 18.70 -23.48 -7.01
N CYS A 342 17.83 -22.47 -6.94
CA CYS A 342 16.80 -22.19 -7.94
C CYS A 342 17.38 -21.52 -9.20
N VAL A 343 18.60 -20.98 -9.13
CA VAL A 343 19.28 -20.40 -10.28
C VAL A 343 19.85 -21.52 -11.13
N GLN A 344 19.47 -21.52 -12.42
CA GLN A 344 19.99 -22.48 -13.38
C GLN A 344 21.51 -22.32 -13.47
N HIS A 345 22.25 -23.35 -13.03
CA HIS A 345 23.65 -23.48 -13.42
C HIS A 345 23.67 -23.78 -14.92
N VAL A 346 23.94 -22.76 -15.74
CA VAL A 346 24.37 -22.99 -17.12
C VAL A 346 25.65 -23.82 -17.02
N ARG A 347 25.54 -25.13 -17.27
CA ARG A 347 26.73 -25.99 -17.37
C ARG A 347 27.54 -25.45 -18.56
N PRO A 348 28.85 -25.19 -18.40
CA PRO A 348 29.68 -24.82 -19.53
C PRO A 348 29.55 -25.95 -20.56
N ASN A 349 29.15 -25.57 -21.77
CA ASN A 349 28.91 -26.47 -22.88
C ASN A 349 30.20 -27.27 -23.12
N LYS A 350 30.15 -28.60 -22.97
CA LYS A 350 31.33 -29.48 -23.16
C LYS A 350 31.79 -29.57 -24.62
N ASN A 351 31.12 -28.86 -25.54
CA ASN A 351 31.44 -28.86 -26.97
C ASN A 351 32.15 -27.59 -27.44
N ALA A 352 32.88 -26.88 -26.57
CA ALA A 352 33.85 -25.87 -26.99
C ALA A 352 35.27 -26.44 -26.88
N SER A 353 35.68 -27.23 -27.87
CA SER A 353 37.10 -27.48 -28.11
C SER A 353 37.71 -26.20 -28.70
N GLY A 354 38.51 -25.50 -27.90
CA GLY A 354 39.28 -24.34 -28.36
C GLY A 354 39.67 -23.39 -27.23
N ASP A 355 40.93 -23.51 -26.81
CA ASP A 355 41.73 -22.60 -25.99
C ASP A 355 41.42 -22.44 -24.48
N ASN A 356 42.37 -22.97 -23.72
CA ASN A 356 42.58 -22.80 -22.28
C ASN A 356 42.61 -21.33 -21.86
N LYS A 357 41.60 -20.89 -21.12
CA LYS A 357 41.77 -20.12 -19.87
C LYS A 357 40.73 -20.60 -18.86
N SER A 358 41.20 -21.27 -17.81
CA SER A 358 40.42 -21.61 -16.62
C SER A 358 39.89 -20.34 -15.96
N VAL A 359 38.68 -19.92 -16.32
CA VAL A 359 37.90 -18.99 -15.52
C VAL A 359 37.08 -19.84 -14.56
N ASN A 360 37.51 -19.89 -13.29
CA ASN A 360 36.66 -20.39 -12.21
C ASN A 360 35.30 -19.67 -12.32
N PRO A 361 34.16 -20.38 -12.20
CA PRO A 361 32.88 -19.69 -12.11
C PRO A 361 32.94 -18.84 -10.84
N VAL A 362 33.13 -17.54 -11.01
CA VAL A 362 32.98 -16.57 -9.94
C VAL A 362 31.50 -16.63 -9.59
N VAL A 363 31.17 -17.36 -8.53
CA VAL A 363 29.93 -17.12 -7.80
C VAL A 363 29.99 -15.64 -7.45
N PRO A 364 29.08 -14.78 -7.94
CA PRO A 364 29.07 -13.40 -7.52
C PRO A 364 28.87 -13.43 -6.00
N LEU A 365 29.91 -13.09 -5.24
CA LEU A 365 29.75 -12.68 -3.85
C LEU A 365 28.87 -11.44 -3.91
N LEU A 366 27.57 -11.63 -3.76
CA LEU A 366 26.63 -10.54 -3.74
C LEU A 366 26.96 -9.67 -2.52
N PRO A 367 26.96 -8.34 -2.67
CA PRO A 367 27.18 -7.44 -1.56
C PRO A 367 26.14 -7.70 -0.47
N ALA A 368 26.55 -7.53 0.79
CA ALA A 368 25.67 -7.66 1.93
C ALA A 368 24.40 -6.82 1.72
N VAL A 369 23.25 -7.47 1.89
CA VAL A 369 21.94 -6.82 1.85
C VAL A 369 21.97 -5.65 2.84
N PRO A 370 21.61 -4.43 2.44
CA PRO A 370 21.49 -3.33 3.39
C PRO A 370 20.47 -3.72 4.48
N PRO A 371 20.66 -3.28 5.73
CA PRO A 371 19.77 -3.64 6.83
C PRO A 371 18.30 -3.37 6.48
N LEU A 372 17.40 -4.24 6.97
CA LEU A 372 15.95 -4.29 6.68
C LEU A 372 15.18 -2.95 6.90
N HIS A 373 15.82 -1.91 7.41
CA HIS A 373 15.29 -0.55 7.46
C HIS A 373 15.12 0.12 6.08
N ASN A 374 15.64 -0.46 4.99
CA ASN A 374 15.56 0.13 3.64
C ASN A 374 14.54 -0.53 2.70
N LEU A 375 13.66 -1.43 3.18
CA LEU A 375 12.56 -1.95 2.35
C LEU A 375 11.59 -0.84 1.96
N GLU A 376 11.40 0.16 2.82
CA GLU A 376 10.62 1.35 2.47
C GLU A 376 11.21 2.08 1.26
N THR A 377 12.53 2.26 1.20
CA THR A 377 13.18 2.95 0.07
C THR A 377 13.16 2.13 -1.21
N THR A 378 13.10 0.80 -1.11
CA THR A 378 13.13 -0.09 -2.28
C THR A 378 11.74 -0.28 -2.89
N PHE A 379 10.68 -0.28 -2.07
CA PHE A 379 9.28 -0.39 -2.52
C PHE A 379 8.61 0.97 -2.80
N PHE A 380 9.07 2.07 -2.17
CA PHE A 380 8.50 3.42 -2.34
C PHE A 380 9.39 4.39 -3.12
N SER A 381 10.49 3.93 -3.74
CA SER A 381 11.26 4.78 -4.67
C SER A 381 10.59 4.87 -6.05
N PRO A 382 10.43 6.08 -6.61
CA PRO A 382 9.83 6.27 -7.95
C PRO A 382 10.69 5.68 -9.07
N ALA A 383 11.95 5.31 -8.83
CA ALA A 383 12.85 4.75 -9.85
C ALA A 383 12.61 3.25 -10.16
N SER A 384 11.91 2.50 -9.30
CA SER A 384 11.54 1.09 -9.57
C SER A 384 10.14 0.95 -10.20
N SER A 385 9.46 2.06 -10.49
CA SER A 385 8.09 2.09 -11.01
C SER A 385 7.93 1.67 -12.48
N THR A 386 9.03 1.44 -13.20
CA THR A 386 8.99 1.25 -14.66
C THR A 386 8.98 -0.21 -15.13
N HIS A 387 9.17 -1.20 -14.25
CA HIS A 387 9.35 -2.59 -14.71
C HIS A 387 8.23 -3.59 -14.36
N LEU A 388 7.20 -3.20 -13.61
CA LEU A 388 6.03 -4.07 -13.31
C LEU A 388 4.73 -3.65 -14.01
N THR A 389 4.81 -2.69 -14.93
CA THR A 389 3.67 -2.10 -15.66
C THR A 389 3.66 -2.41 -17.16
N ALA A 390 4.45 -3.39 -17.63
CA ALA A 390 4.39 -3.81 -19.02
C ALA A 390 2.94 -4.18 -19.43
N PRO A 391 2.40 -3.61 -20.54
CA PRO A 391 1.09 -3.99 -21.03
C PRO A 391 1.12 -5.46 -21.49
N LEU A 392 0.21 -6.28 -20.96
CA LEU A 392 -0.08 -7.61 -21.50
C LEU A 392 -0.73 -7.45 -22.88
N GLY A 393 0.09 -7.19 -23.90
CA GLY A 393 -0.32 -7.01 -25.29
C GLY A 393 0.74 -7.38 -26.32
N GLY A 394 1.95 -7.78 -25.90
CA GLY A 394 2.91 -8.43 -26.79
C GLY A 394 2.57 -9.90 -26.88
N VAL A 395 2.16 -10.37 -28.05
CA VAL A 395 2.06 -11.81 -28.36
C VAL A 395 3.42 -12.43 -28.02
N PRO A 396 3.51 -13.35 -27.04
CA PRO A 396 4.75 -14.10 -26.89
C PRO A 396 4.87 -14.93 -28.16
N SER A 397 5.94 -14.70 -28.92
CA SER A 397 6.33 -15.64 -29.97
C SER A 397 6.55 -16.98 -29.29
N SER A 398 5.59 -17.90 -29.43
CA SER A 398 5.74 -19.28 -28.99
C SER A 398 7.03 -19.82 -29.60
N PRO A 399 7.96 -20.37 -28.80
CA PRO A 399 9.01 -21.17 -29.37
C PRO A 399 8.34 -22.45 -29.87
N THR A 400 8.14 -22.53 -31.18
CA THR A 400 7.87 -23.79 -31.87
C THR A 400 9.12 -24.65 -31.73
N THR A 401 9.17 -25.43 -30.65
CA THR A 401 10.16 -26.49 -30.48
C THR A 401 9.40 -27.77 -30.18
N ASP A 402 9.56 -28.73 -31.08
CA ASP A 402 8.91 -30.04 -31.11
C ASP A 402 8.91 -30.74 -29.76
N LEU A 403 7.73 -31.25 -29.40
CA LEU A 403 7.45 -31.92 -28.12
C LEU A 403 8.07 -33.33 -28.01
N HIS A 404 8.91 -33.76 -28.96
CA HIS A 404 9.47 -35.11 -28.99
C HIS A 404 10.92 -35.15 -29.51
N ALA A 405 11.87 -34.61 -28.74
CA ALA A 405 13.29 -34.97 -28.89
C ALA A 405 14.07 -34.70 -27.58
N HIS A 406 14.29 -35.77 -26.81
CA HIS A 406 15.23 -35.93 -25.68
C HIS A 406 15.11 -35.01 -24.42
N PRO A 407 15.26 -35.58 -23.20
CA PRO A 407 14.82 -34.97 -21.95
C PRO A 407 15.91 -34.09 -21.33
N GLU A 408 16.10 -32.89 -21.86
CA GLU A 408 16.95 -31.85 -21.26
C GLU A 408 16.10 -30.67 -20.74
N ALA A 409 14.89 -30.96 -20.28
CA ALA A 409 13.99 -29.97 -19.71
C ALA A 409 14.54 -29.46 -18.36
N VAL A 410 14.92 -28.19 -18.36
CA VAL A 410 15.20 -27.30 -17.22
C VAL A 410 14.70 -27.84 -15.87
N THR A 411 15.56 -28.55 -15.13
CA THR A 411 15.21 -29.11 -13.83
C THR A 411 15.55 -28.13 -12.71
N GLY A 412 14.63 -27.21 -12.41
CA GLY A 412 14.52 -26.70 -11.05
C GLY A 412 13.98 -27.81 -10.12
N ASN A 413 14.06 -27.63 -8.80
CA ASN A 413 13.45 -28.60 -7.89
C ASN A 413 11.93 -28.64 -8.11
N ILE A 414 11.38 -29.82 -8.43
CA ILE A 414 9.93 -30.03 -8.69
C ILE A 414 9.09 -29.66 -7.46
N ASP A 415 9.64 -29.86 -6.27
CA ASP A 415 8.96 -29.53 -5.01
C ASP A 415 9.15 -28.04 -4.63
N CYS A 416 9.88 -27.26 -5.43
CA CYS A 416 10.14 -25.86 -5.15
C CYS A 416 9.16 -24.96 -5.92
N PRO A 417 8.30 -24.20 -5.22
CA PRO A 417 7.30 -23.36 -5.87
C PRO A 417 7.92 -22.23 -6.70
N THR A 418 9.14 -21.80 -6.42
CA THR A 418 9.83 -20.75 -7.23
C THR A 418 10.49 -21.32 -8.50
N CYS A 419 10.62 -22.65 -8.60
CA CYS A 419 11.14 -23.35 -9.77
C CYS A 419 10.05 -23.75 -10.76
N ASP A 420 8.78 -23.76 -10.33
CA ASP A 420 7.62 -24.00 -11.19
C ASP A 420 7.55 -22.99 -12.34
N GLU A 421 7.06 -23.42 -13.50
CA GLU A 421 7.09 -22.62 -14.74
C GLU A 421 6.39 -21.27 -14.60
N ASN A 422 5.26 -21.21 -13.89
CA ASN A 422 4.47 -19.98 -13.74
C ASN A 422 5.13 -19.01 -12.76
N MET A 423 5.64 -19.53 -11.64
CA MET A 423 6.22 -18.72 -10.58
C MET A 423 7.67 -18.33 -10.87
N ARG A 424 8.39 -19.09 -11.70
CA ARG A 424 9.78 -18.82 -12.07
C ARG A 424 9.96 -17.46 -12.75
N VAL A 425 8.99 -17.03 -13.56
CA VAL A 425 9.00 -15.72 -14.22
C VAL A 425 8.97 -14.61 -13.17
N LEU A 426 8.04 -14.70 -12.21
CA LEU A 426 7.90 -13.73 -11.12
C LEU A 426 9.09 -13.79 -10.15
N ALA A 427 9.60 -14.98 -9.89
CA ALA A 427 10.72 -15.18 -8.99
C ALA A 427 12.05 -14.65 -9.58
N ALA A 428 12.16 -14.50 -10.90
CA ALA A 428 13.38 -13.99 -11.53
C ALA A 428 13.73 -12.55 -11.12
N GLU A 429 12.71 -11.77 -10.75
CA GLU A 429 12.85 -10.35 -10.41
C GLU A 429 13.13 -10.10 -8.91
N VAL A 430 13.00 -11.13 -8.07
CA VAL A 430 13.16 -11.00 -6.61
C VAL A 430 14.52 -11.50 -6.12
N PRO A 431 15.05 -10.92 -5.04
CA PRO A 431 16.30 -11.40 -4.44
C PRO A 431 16.15 -12.83 -3.91
N MET A 432 17.29 -13.50 -3.71
CA MET A 432 17.34 -14.83 -3.12
C MET A 432 17.38 -14.74 -1.60
N SER A 433 16.79 -15.73 -0.92
CA SER A 433 16.91 -15.90 0.51
C SER A 433 18.36 -16.26 0.88
N HIS A 434 18.91 -15.56 1.88
CA HIS A 434 20.22 -15.88 2.43
C HIS A 434 20.07 -16.85 3.59
N HIS A 435 20.19 -18.15 3.34
CA HIS A 435 20.23 -19.14 4.40
C HIS A 435 21.63 -19.18 5.03
N VAL A 436 21.73 -18.68 6.26
CA VAL A 436 23.00 -18.66 7.02
C VAL A 436 23.41 -20.07 7.46
N ASN A 437 22.43 -20.94 7.72
CA ASN A 437 22.65 -22.32 8.13
C ASN A 437 21.90 -23.25 7.17
N SER A 438 22.61 -24.18 6.54
CA SER A 438 22.01 -25.28 5.77
C SER A 438 22.00 -26.54 6.63
N THR A 439 20.85 -27.20 6.72
CA THR A 439 20.70 -28.48 7.42
C THR A 439 20.38 -29.56 6.41
N ILE A 440 21.15 -30.63 6.44
CA ILE A 440 20.97 -31.73 5.48
C ILE A 440 20.02 -32.73 6.10
N VAL A 441 19.03 -33.16 5.33
CA VAL A 441 18.02 -34.12 5.78
C VAL A 441 18.10 -35.37 4.90
N CYS A 442 18.12 -36.53 5.54
CA CYS A 442 18.21 -37.81 4.85
C CYS A 442 16.92 -38.12 4.10
N ARG A 443 17.00 -38.48 2.82
CA ARG A 443 15.82 -38.86 2.03
C ARG A 443 15.19 -40.19 2.45
N ILE A 444 15.95 -41.08 3.10
CA ILE A 444 15.45 -42.41 3.54
C ILE A 444 14.77 -42.28 4.91
N SER A 445 15.45 -41.69 5.91
CA SER A 445 14.94 -41.62 7.27
C SER A 445 14.17 -40.35 7.61
N GLY A 446 14.27 -39.30 6.78
CA GLY A 446 13.72 -37.97 7.09
C GLY A 446 14.42 -37.25 8.24
N GLN A 447 15.48 -37.83 8.81
CA GLN A 447 16.21 -37.25 9.94
C GLN A 447 17.30 -36.28 9.48
N VAL A 448 17.59 -35.29 10.31
CA VAL A 448 18.72 -34.35 10.14
C VAL A 448 20.03 -35.12 10.21
N MET A 449 20.96 -34.73 9.33
CA MET A 449 22.29 -35.29 9.22
C MET A 449 23.27 -34.35 9.92
N ASP A 450 23.65 -34.73 11.13
CA ASP A 450 24.51 -34.00 12.05
C ASP A 450 25.77 -34.81 12.38
N SER A 451 26.51 -34.41 13.42
CA SER A 451 27.70 -35.13 13.89
C SER A 451 27.42 -36.56 14.37
N GLU A 452 26.18 -36.87 14.77
CA GLU A 452 25.78 -38.21 15.20
C GLU A 452 25.14 -39.03 14.06
N ASN A 453 24.68 -38.37 12.99
CA ASN A 453 24.03 -38.95 11.83
C ASN A 453 24.70 -38.48 10.53
N GLU A 454 26.00 -38.71 10.43
CA GLU A 454 26.88 -38.19 9.39
C GLU A 454 26.41 -38.52 7.95
N PRO A 455 26.74 -37.68 6.96
CA PRO A 455 26.53 -37.99 5.55
C PRO A 455 27.49 -39.04 5.00
N LEU A 456 26.93 -40.07 4.38
CA LEU A 456 27.65 -41.11 3.64
C LEU A 456 27.28 -41.08 2.16
N ALA A 457 28.28 -40.98 1.29
CA ALA A 457 28.14 -41.01 -0.17
C ALA A 457 28.33 -42.41 -0.74
N PHE A 458 27.43 -42.80 -1.64
CA PHE A 458 27.62 -43.91 -2.57
C PHE A 458 28.69 -43.57 -3.63
N PRO A 459 29.28 -44.59 -4.30
CA PRO A 459 30.19 -44.38 -5.42
C PRO A 459 29.60 -43.56 -6.57
N ASN A 460 28.27 -43.58 -6.75
CA ASN A 460 27.54 -42.77 -7.72
C ASN A 460 27.28 -41.32 -7.28
N GLY A 461 27.76 -40.90 -6.11
CA GLY A 461 27.67 -39.54 -5.61
C GLY A 461 26.39 -39.19 -4.84
N TYR A 462 25.45 -40.13 -4.66
CA TYR A 462 24.28 -39.88 -3.82
C TYR A 462 24.59 -40.04 -2.32
N VAL A 463 24.07 -39.12 -1.51
CA VAL A 463 24.37 -39.02 -0.07
C VAL A 463 23.14 -39.35 0.76
N TYR A 464 23.32 -40.21 1.76
CA TYR A 464 22.30 -40.57 2.74
C TYR A 464 22.92 -40.61 4.13
N SER A 465 22.09 -40.69 5.17
CA SER A 465 22.59 -40.68 6.55
C SER A 465 23.15 -42.01 6.99
N SER A 466 24.17 -41.96 7.85
CA SER A 466 24.83 -43.14 8.38
C SER A 466 23.86 -44.08 9.11
N LYS A 467 22.92 -43.53 9.91
CA LYS A 467 21.92 -44.33 10.63
C LYS A 467 21.01 -45.12 9.67
N ALA A 468 20.51 -44.46 8.62
CA ALA A 468 19.62 -45.09 7.64
C ALA A 468 20.34 -46.19 6.83
N LEU A 469 21.58 -45.94 6.43
CA LEU A 469 22.37 -46.93 5.68
C LEU A 469 22.83 -48.09 6.57
N ALA A 470 23.14 -47.84 7.84
CA ALA A 470 23.50 -48.89 8.79
C ALA A 470 22.30 -49.82 9.07
N GLU A 471 21.09 -49.27 9.19
CA GLU A 471 19.86 -50.05 9.32
C GLU A 471 19.61 -50.90 8.07
N MET A 472 19.79 -50.31 6.88
CA MET A 472 19.67 -51.03 5.61
C MET A 472 20.71 -52.16 5.48
N ALA A 473 21.96 -51.92 5.89
CA ALA A 473 23.04 -52.90 5.87
C ALA A 473 22.75 -54.08 6.81
N LYS A 474 22.24 -53.81 8.02
CA LYS A 474 21.84 -54.86 8.98
C LYS A 474 20.77 -55.79 8.42
N ASN A 475 19.82 -55.24 7.66
CA ASN A 475 18.73 -56.02 7.09
C ASN A 475 19.12 -56.77 5.81
N ASN A 476 20.22 -56.38 5.15
CA ASN A 476 20.62 -56.87 3.82
C ASN A 476 22.07 -57.36 3.76
N PHE A 477 22.56 -58.06 4.80
CA PHE A 477 23.90 -58.68 4.81
C PHE A 477 25.04 -57.73 4.40
N ASP A 478 25.12 -56.56 5.03
CA ASP A 478 26.13 -55.50 4.76
C ASP A 478 26.07 -54.87 3.36
N VAL A 479 25.00 -55.11 2.60
CA VAL A 479 24.76 -54.48 1.31
C VAL A 479 23.73 -53.37 1.45
N VAL A 480 24.07 -52.18 0.97
CA VAL A 480 23.16 -51.04 0.87
C VAL A 480 22.80 -50.78 -0.58
N THR A 481 21.54 -50.41 -0.84
CA THR A 481 21.04 -50.12 -2.18
C THR A 481 20.55 -48.69 -2.25
N CYS A 482 21.05 -47.93 -3.22
CA CYS A 482 20.61 -46.56 -3.45
C CYS A 482 19.15 -46.54 -3.96
N PRO A 483 18.21 -45.87 -3.28
CA PRO A 483 16.80 -45.81 -3.71
C PRO A 483 16.58 -45.17 -5.08
N ARG A 484 17.50 -44.30 -5.54
CA ARG A 484 17.35 -43.56 -6.80
C ARG A 484 17.91 -44.30 -8.00
N THR A 485 19.10 -44.87 -7.86
CA THR A 485 19.81 -45.54 -8.97
C THR A 485 19.66 -47.06 -8.94
N ARG A 486 19.15 -47.61 -7.84
CA ARG A 486 19.11 -49.06 -7.55
C ARG A 486 20.47 -49.74 -7.56
N GLU A 487 21.56 -48.95 -7.48
CA GLU A 487 22.91 -49.49 -7.38
C GLU A 487 23.17 -49.97 -5.95
N SER A 488 23.70 -51.18 -5.85
CA SER A 488 24.03 -51.83 -4.58
C SER A 488 25.53 -51.83 -4.35
N CYS A 489 25.97 -51.49 -3.13
CA CYS A 489 27.37 -51.62 -2.73
C CYS A 489 27.48 -52.10 -1.29
N ALA A 490 28.62 -52.69 -0.95
CA ALA A 490 28.94 -53.01 0.44
C ALA A 490 29.00 -51.72 1.28
N PHE A 491 28.53 -51.78 2.54
CA PHE A 491 28.50 -50.63 3.44
C PHE A 491 29.90 -49.98 3.60
N GLY A 492 30.96 -50.78 3.64
CA GLY A 492 32.35 -50.28 3.72
C GLY A 492 32.85 -49.52 2.48
N ARG A 493 32.14 -49.57 1.34
CA ARG A 493 32.48 -48.77 0.14
C ARG A 493 31.91 -47.35 0.19
N LEU A 494 31.04 -47.05 1.16
CA LEU A 494 30.51 -45.71 1.36
C LEU A 494 31.60 -44.79 1.90
N ARG A 495 31.60 -43.53 1.46
CA ARG A 495 32.57 -42.52 1.91
C ARG A 495 31.88 -41.49 2.78
N LYS A 496 32.49 -41.17 3.93
CA LYS A 496 32.06 -40.02 4.74
C LYS A 496 32.24 -38.74 3.95
N VAL A 497 31.22 -37.89 3.97
CA VAL A 497 31.25 -36.56 3.34
C VAL A 497 31.37 -35.53 4.44
N TYR A 498 32.37 -34.67 4.33
CA TYR A 498 32.56 -33.52 5.19
C TYR A 498 32.08 -32.27 4.46
N ILE A 499 31.31 -31.44 5.13
CA ILE A 499 30.70 -30.24 4.56
C ILE A 499 31.15 -29.09 5.45
N SER A 500 31.95 -28.20 4.86
CA SER A 500 32.60 -27.05 5.49
C SER A 500 31.84 -25.77 5.24
#